data_AF-A0A2E4YDG0-F1
#
_entry.id   AF-A0A2E4YDG0-F1
#
_cell.length_a   1.000
_cell.length_b   1.000
_cell.length_c   1.000
_cell.angle_alpha   90.00
_cell.angle_beta   90.00
_cell.angle_gamma   90.00
#
_symmetry.space_group_name_H-M   'P 1'
#
loop_
_entity.id
_entity.type
_entity.pdbx_description
1 polymer ?
#
loop_
_entity_poly.entity_id
_entity_poly.type
_entity_poly.pdbx_seq_one_letter_code
_entity_poly.pdbx_strand_id
1 'polypeptide(L)'
;MDLEKYKLVVFGCSFTFGHGLPDCLDVNKKGPGTLPSKMAWSNHLQHLGKFHSLDNKGIPGASNKIILNEIVNYDFNEPTVVIVLWSNFERKTIFKEYKPYNAKLNIGGNFTDHKLHMMPAFIYKDHMPKDFWRGYTPEEKDEYCKLISTWYEDYHYDHDCVYENSMLINYAHAYMKSKGVTDFHLINKHSINKYKNVFNNMKIDTLQAKTFHHMKDFHIDDGLDKQRHTRPHPGVKSQVHLAKNIMKWFFK
;
A
#
# COMPACT_ATOMS: atom_id res chain seq x y z
N MET A 1 13.99 22.60 -2.49
CA MET A 1 14.37 21.49 -3.38
C MET A 1 13.85 21.83 -4.77
N ASP A 2 14.68 21.72 -5.81
CA ASP A 2 14.25 21.93 -7.20
C ASP A 2 13.68 20.62 -7.75
N LEU A 3 12.37 20.43 -7.58
CA LEU A 3 11.68 19.16 -7.86
C LEU A 3 11.67 18.79 -9.34
N GLU A 4 11.87 19.75 -10.25
CA GLU A 4 11.92 19.53 -11.70
C GLU A 4 13.09 18.62 -12.13
N LYS A 5 14.07 18.42 -11.25
CA LYS A 5 15.21 17.51 -11.47
C LYS A 5 15.00 16.10 -10.94
N TYR A 6 13.91 15.85 -10.21
CA TYR A 6 13.70 14.60 -9.51
C TYR A 6 12.58 13.78 -10.14
N LYS A 7 12.81 12.48 -10.24
CA LYS A 7 11.74 11.49 -10.44
C LYS A 7 10.96 11.31 -9.15
N LEU A 8 9.64 11.36 -9.23
CA LEU A 8 8.75 10.98 -8.15
C LEU A 8 8.48 9.47 -8.24
N VAL A 9 8.81 8.73 -7.18
CA VAL A 9 8.42 7.32 -7.06
C VAL A 9 7.46 7.18 -5.89
N VAL A 10 6.32 6.53 -6.12
CA VAL A 10 5.35 6.29 -5.07
C VAL A 10 5.14 4.81 -4.83
N PHE A 11 5.12 4.41 -3.56
CA PHE A 11 4.84 3.04 -3.15
C PHE A 11 3.59 2.99 -2.28
N GLY A 12 2.90 1.85 -2.29
CA GLY A 12 1.77 1.60 -1.39
C GLY A 12 0.83 0.53 -1.93
N CYS A 13 -0.42 0.57 -1.47
CA CYS A 13 -1.44 -0.41 -1.84
C CYS A 13 -2.38 0.08 -2.97
N SER A 14 -3.64 -0.36 -2.95
CA SER A 14 -4.68 0.05 -3.92
C SER A 14 -4.96 1.55 -3.91
N PHE A 15 -4.71 2.24 -2.78
CA PHE A 15 -4.93 3.68 -2.63
C PHE A 15 -3.84 4.48 -3.36
N THR A 16 -2.63 3.95 -3.46
CA THR A 16 -1.54 4.50 -4.28
C THR A 16 -1.75 4.17 -5.75
N PHE A 17 -2.18 2.94 -6.04
CA PHE A 17 -2.48 2.50 -7.40
C PHE A 17 -3.63 3.30 -8.05
N GLY A 18 -4.60 3.76 -7.26
CA GLY A 18 -5.78 4.45 -7.74
C GLY A 18 -6.94 3.52 -8.10
N HIS A 19 -7.01 2.34 -7.46
CA HIS A 19 -8.15 1.44 -7.62
C HIS A 19 -9.46 2.17 -7.29
N GLY A 20 -10.49 1.97 -8.11
CA GLY A 20 -11.80 2.58 -7.94
C GLY A 20 -11.98 3.86 -8.75
N LEU A 21 -10.91 4.39 -9.33
CA LEU A 21 -10.97 5.56 -10.20
C LEU A 21 -11.48 5.19 -11.61
N PRO A 22 -12.06 6.15 -12.36
CA PRO A 22 -12.70 5.88 -13.64
C PRO A 22 -11.84 5.15 -14.68
N ASP A 23 -10.53 5.37 -14.66
CA ASP A 23 -9.55 4.77 -15.57
C ASP A 23 -8.81 3.56 -14.98
N CYS A 24 -9.20 3.10 -13.79
CA CYS A 24 -8.49 2.07 -13.04
C CYS A 24 -9.46 1.07 -12.39
N LEU A 25 -10.27 0.46 -13.26
CA LEU A 25 -11.20 -0.60 -12.95
C LEU A 25 -11.01 -1.74 -13.94
N ASP A 26 -11.22 -2.97 -13.47
CA ASP A 26 -11.34 -4.13 -14.35
C ASP A 26 -12.64 -4.10 -15.17
N VAL A 27 -12.76 -5.04 -16.12
CA VAL A 27 -13.94 -5.16 -16.99
C VAL A 27 -15.25 -5.33 -16.21
N ASN A 28 -15.18 -5.90 -15.01
CA ASN A 28 -16.32 -6.15 -14.14
C ASN A 28 -16.61 -5.00 -13.16
N LYS A 29 -15.80 -3.93 -13.18
CA LYS A 29 -15.83 -2.79 -12.26
C LYS A 29 -15.72 -3.16 -10.78
N LYS A 30 -15.09 -4.29 -10.49
CA LYS A 30 -14.92 -4.83 -9.11
C LYS A 30 -13.47 -4.89 -8.70
N GLY A 31 -12.57 -5.15 -9.63
CA GLY A 31 -11.14 -5.22 -9.43
C GLY A 31 -10.40 -3.98 -9.93
N PRO A 32 -9.10 -3.88 -9.60
CA PRO A 32 -8.26 -2.82 -10.12
C PRO A 32 -8.02 -2.99 -11.63
N GLY A 33 -7.76 -1.87 -12.31
CA GLY A 33 -7.22 -1.91 -13.67
C GLY A 33 -5.85 -2.57 -13.73
N THR A 34 -5.34 -2.82 -14.95
CA THR A 34 -4.01 -3.44 -15.14
C THR A 34 -2.85 -2.47 -14.93
N LEU A 35 -3.11 -1.16 -14.97
CA LEU A 35 -2.13 -0.09 -14.78
C LEU A 35 -2.59 0.88 -13.69
N PRO A 36 -1.65 1.55 -12.99
CA PRO A 36 -1.99 2.61 -12.06
C PRO A 36 -2.79 3.72 -12.73
N SER A 37 -3.76 4.28 -12.00
CA SER A 37 -4.61 5.36 -12.49
C SER A 37 -3.81 6.63 -12.80
N LYS A 38 -4.11 7.26 -13.94
CA LYS A 38 -3.65 8.61 -14.29
C LYS A 38 -4.35 9.69 -13.44
N MET A 39 -5.41 9.32 -12.74
CA MET A 39 -6.17 10.16 -11.81
C MET A 39 -5.76 9.94 -10.34
N ALA A 40 -4.77 9.09 -10.07
CA ALA A 40 -4.26 8.88 -8.71
C ALA A 40 -3.58 10.14 -8.15
N TRP A 41 -3.53 10.24 -6.82
CA TRP A 41 -2.90 11.37 -6.12
C TRP A 41 -1.45 11.61 -6.55
N SER A 42 -0.75 10.56 -6.97
CA SER A 42 0.64 10.63 -7.43
C SER A 42 0.79 11.40 -8.74
N ASN A 43 -0.12 11.23 -9.70
CA ASN A 43 -0.15 12.03 -10.94
C ASN A 43 -0.48 13.49 -10.65
N HIS A 44 -1.43 13.75 -9.75
CA HIS A 44 -1.72 15.13 -9.33
C HIS A 44 -0.53 15.76 -8.62
N LEU A 45 0.15 15.01 -7.76
CA LEU A 45 1.32 15.48 -7.04
C LEU A 45 2.50 15.77 -7.98
N GLN A 46 2.74 14.89 -8.95
CA GLN A 46 3.76 15.10 -9.99
C GLN A 46 3.56 16.46 -10.66
N HIS A 47 2.34 16.75 -11.13
CA HIS A 47 2.02 18.03 -11.78
C HIS A 47 2.13 19.23 -10.84
N LEU A 48 1.63 19.11 -9.60
CA LEU A 48 1.67 20.20 -8.61
C LEU A 48 3.09 20.56 -8.19
N GLY A 49 3.95 19.55 -7.99
CA GLY A 49 5.35 19.72 -7.64
C GLY A 49 6.28 19.89 -8.85
N LYS A 50 5.75 19.74 -10.06
CA LYS A 50 6.51 19.71 -11.33
C LYS A 50 7.66 18.71 -11.33
N PHE A 51 7.45 17.51 -10.81
CA PHE A 51 8.47 16.46 -10.86
C PHE A 51 8.79 16.07 -12.29
N HIS A 52 10.06 15.75 -12.56
CA HIS A 52 10.55 15.37 -13.90
C HIS A 52 9.72 14.24 -14.52
N SER A 53 9.48 13.20 -13.72
CA SER A 53 8.75 12.01 -14.13
C SER A 53 8.08 11.36 -12.91
N LEU A 54 7.16 10.43 -13.15
CA LEU A 54 6.46 9.66 -12.12
C LEU A 54 6.59 8.16 -12.40
N ASP A 55 6.89 7.39 -11.34
CA ASP A 55 6.75 5.93 -11.34
C ASP A 55 5.87 5.50 -10.16
N ASN A 56 4.66 5.02 -10.48
CA ASN A 56 3.70 4.55 -9.48
C ASN A 56 3.82 3.04 -9.28
N LYS A 57 4.45 2.65 -8.17
CA LYS A 57 4.64 1.25 -7.73
C LYS A 57 3.57 0.80 -6.73
N GLY A 58 2.38 1.39 -6.78
CA GLY A 58 1.23 0.93 -5.98
C GLY A 58 0.84 -0.50 -6.37
N ILE A 59 0.53 -1.34 -5.38
CA ILE A 59 0.07 -2.72 -5.62
C ILE A 59 -1.27 -2.92 -4.89
N PRO A 60 -2.38 -3.11 -5.62
CA PRO A 60 -3.67 -3.40 -5.01
C PRO A 60 -3.58 -4.60 -4.04
N GLY A 61 -4.11 -4.42 -2.83
CA GLY A 61 -4.05 -5.45 -1.79
C GLY A 61 -2.76 -5.51 -0.97
N ALA A 62 -1.65 -4.89 -1.38
CA ALA A 62 -0.35 -5.07 -0.72
C ALA A 62 -0.34 -4.80 0.81
N SER A 63 0.41 -5.64 1.52
CA SER A 63 0.87 -5.41 2.90
C SER A 63 2.13 -4.55 2.92
N ASN A 64 2.52 -4.08 4.10
CA ASN A 64 3.75 -3.29 4.27
C ASN A 64 5.01 -4.11 3.99
N LYS A 65 4.98 -5.44 4.17
CA LYS A 65 6.12 -6.30 3.80
C LYS A 65 6.26 -6.46 2.28
N ILE A 66 5.14 -6.48 1.54
CA ILE A 66 5.16 -6.42 0.06
C ILE A 66 5.69 -5.05 -0.39
N ILE A 67 5.21 -3.97 0.20
CA ILE A 67 5.68 -2.61 -0.13
C ILE A 67 7.19 -2.49 0.12
N LEU A 68 7.68 -2.98 1.26
CA LEU A 68 9.11 -2.98 1.54
C LEU A 68 9.89 -3.80 0.49
N ASN A 69 9.39 -4.98 0.12
CA ASN A 69 10.01 -5.81 -0.91
C ASN A 69 10.14 -5.05 -2.25
N GLU A 70 9.15 -4.27 -2.64
CA GLU A 70 9.26 -3.41 -3.83
C GLU A 70 10.31 -2.33 -3.67
N ILE A 71 10.37 -1.67 -2.50
CA ILE A 71 11.34 -0.61 -2.23
C ILE A 71 12.77 -1.14 -2.34
N VAL A 72 13.08 -2.30 -1.74
CA VAL A 72 14.45 -2.83 -1.74
C VAL A 72 14.90 -3.34 -3.10
N ASN A 73 13.97 -3.75 -3.95
CA ASN A 73 14.25 -4.22 -5.31
C ASN A 73 14.11 -3.13 -6.38
N TYR A 74 13.71 -1.91 -5.99
CA TYR A 74 13.60 -0.79 -6.91
C TYR A 74 14.97 -0.20 -7.23
N ASP A 75 15.15 0.19 -8.48
CA ASP A 75 16.40 0.74 -9.00
C ASP A 75 16.48 2.27 -8.85
N PHE A 76 17.34 2.75 -7.96
CA PHE A 76 17.50 4.17 -7.62
C PHE A 76 18.70 4.80 -8.35
N ASN A 77 18.77 4.62 -9.67
CA ASN A 77 19.90 5.07 -10.51
C ASN A 77 19.84 6.54 -10.94
N GLU A 78 18.78 7.28 -10.60
CA GLU A 78 18.58 8.69 -10.94
C GLU A 78 18.11 9.49 -9.71
N PRO A 79 18.28 10.83 -9.69
CA PRO A 79 17.78 11.67 -8.59
C PRO A 79 16.30 11.43 -8.33
N THR A 80 16.00 10.85 -7.16
CA THR A 80 14.66 10.34 -6.85
C THR A 80 14.14 10.92 -5.53
N VAL A 81 12.85 11.27 -5.53
CA VAL A 81 12.06 11.51 -4.32
C VAL A 81 11.03 10.39 -4.19
N VAL A 82 10.99 9.76 -3.02
CA VAL A 82 10.05 8.68 -2.72
C VAL A 82 8.94 9.15 -1.78
N ILE A 83 7.72 8.73 -2.06
CA ILE A 83 6.61 8.82 -1.09
C ILE A 83 5.99 7.44 -0.89
N VAL A 84 6.02 6.96 0.35
CA VAL A 84 5.41 5.68 0.70
C VAL A 84 4.10 5.93 1.44
N LEU A 85 2.99 5.48 0.85
CA LEU A 85 1.71 5.39 1.54
C LEU A 85 1.54 3.97 2.08
N TRP A 86 1.87 3.81 3.37
CA TRP A 86 1.80 2.51 4.03
C TRP A 86 0.35 2.03 4.17
N SER A 87 0.16 0.74 3.96
CA SER A 87 -1.13 0.06 4.04
C SER A 87 -1.58 -0.12 5.50
N ASN A 88 -2.77 -0.69 5.70
CA ASN A 88 -3.24 -1.05 7.04
C ASN A 88 -2.28 -2.08 7.67
N PHE A 89 -1.90 -1.85 8.93
CA PHE A 89 -0.93 -2.66 9.67
C PHE A 89 -1.45 -4.08 9.96
N GLU A 90 -2.76 -4.30 9.90
CA GLU A 90 -3.36 -5.62 10.01
C GLU A 90 -3.05 -6.54 8.82
N ARG A 91 -2.59 -6.01 7.68
CA ARG A 91 -2.24 -6.84 6.52
C ARG A 91 -0.88 -7.49 6.72
N LYS A 92 -0.85 -8.82 6.66
CA LYS A 92 0.38 -9.61 6.84
C LYS A 92 0.78 -10.30 5.54
N THR A 93 2.10 -10.46 5.36
CA THR A 93 2.65 -11.37 4.36
C THR A 93 3.78 -12.18 4.98
N ILE A 94 3.83 -13.46 4.64
CA ILE A 94 4.94 -14.37 4.90
C ILE A 94 5.48 -14.80 3.53
N PHE A 95 6.76 -14.58 3.26
CA PHE A 95 7.40 -15.10 2.06
C PHE A 95 7.87 -16.52 2.34
N LYS A 96 7.47 -17.48 1.48
CA LYS A 96 7.88 -18.88 1.57
C LYS A 96 9.27 -19.10 0.95
N GLU A 97 9.61 -18.32 -0.08
CA GLU A 97 10.88 -18.38 -0.79
C GLU A 97 11.36 -16.97 -1.16
N TYR A 98 12.67 -16.78 -1.29
CA TYR A 98 13.24 -15.57 -1.88
C TYR A 98 13.16 -15.67 -3.41
N LYS A 99 12.21 -14.94 -4.02
CA LYS A 99 12.20 -14.70 -5.48
C LYS A 99 12.02 -13.21 -5.76
N PRO A 100 12.87 -12.60 -6.62
CA PRO A 100 12.66 -11.23 -7.05
C PRO A 100 11.28 -11.09 -7.72
N TYR A 101 10.54 -10.05 -7.35
CA TYR A 101 9.09 -9.88 -7.60
C TYR A 101 8.68 -9.80 -9.09
N ASN A 102 9.65 -9.70 -10.01
CA ASN A 102 9.42 -9.61 -11.46
C ASN A 102 8.94 -10.90 -12.14
N ALA A 103 8.74 -12.00 -11.40
CA ALA A 103 8.01 -13.15 -11.91
C ALA A 103 6.50 -12.83 -11.95
N LYS A 104 6.01 -12.38 -13.12
CA LYS A 104 4.60 -12.14 -13.49
C LYS A 104 3.59 -12.62 -12.44
N LEU A 105 3.09 -11.69 -11.63
CA LEU A 105 1.99 -11.97 -10.73
C LEU A 105 0.72 -12.20 -11.54
N ASN A 106 0.31 -13.46 -11.62
CA ASN A 106 -1.08 -13.80 -11.79
C ASN A 106 -1.83 -13.28 -10.55
N ILE A 107 -2.43 -12.11 -10.67
CA ILE A 107 -3.46 -11.63 -9.74
C ILE A 107 -4.61 -12.64 -9.89
N GLY A 108 -4.69 -13.57 -8.94
CA GLY A 108 -5.58 -14.74 -9.00
C GLY A 108 -4.83 -16.01 -9.37
N GLY A 109 -4.27 -16.67 -8.37
CA GLY A 109 -3.67 -18.00 -8.48
C GLY A 109 -3.63 -18.69 -7.12
N ASN A 110 -3.91 -19.98 -7.13
CA ASN A 110 -3.82 -20.93 -6.01
C ASN A 110 -2.63 -20.65 -5.13
N PHE A 111 -2.87 -20.49 -3.82
CA PHE A 111 -1.89 -20.64 -2.76
C PHE A 111 -0.49 -20.10 -3.14
N THR A 112 -0.43 -18.92 -3.78
CA THR A 112 0.68 -18.57 -4.70
C THR A 112 2.05 -18.96 -4.15
N ASP A 113 2.70 -19.94 -4.78
CA ASP A 113 3.81 -20.79 -4.29
C ASP A 113 4.91 -20.14 -3.44
N HIS A 114 5.08 -18.82 -3.50
CA HIS A 114 6.17 -18.10 -2.88
C HIS A 114 5.77 -17.20 -1.71
N LYS A 115 4.47 -17.03 -1.40
CA LYS A 115 4.02 -16.23 -0.25
C LYS A 115 2.62 -16.59 0.27
N LEU A 116 2.42 -16.40 1.57
CA LEU A 116 1.11 -16.35 2.24
C LEU A 116 0.77 -14.90 2.55
N HIS A 117 -0.24 -14.35 1.87
CA HIS A 117 -0.74 -13.00 2.13
C HIS A 117 -2.07 -13.06 2.89
N MET A 118 -2.28 -12.20 3.87
CA MET A 118 -3.36 -12.31 4.86
C MET A 118 -3.94 -10.95 5.23
N MET A 119 -5.25 -10.89 5.39
CA MET A 119 -5.98 -9.80 6.08
C MET A 119 -7.25 -10.38 6.72
N PRO A 120 -7.84 -9.74 7.75
CA PRO A 120 -9.01 -10.28 8.45
C PRO A 120 -10.19 -10.61 7.53
N ALA A 121 -10.38 -9.81 6.47
CA ALA A 121 -11.44 -10.05 5.49
C ALA A 121 -11.32 -11.39 4.75
N PHE A 122 -10.13 -12.01 4.72
CA PHE A 122 -9.87 -13.25 4.00
C PHE A 122 -10.39 -14.51 4.74
N ILE A 123 -10.86 -14.36 5.98
CA ILE A 123 -11.52 -15.44 6.74
C ILE A 123 -12.85 -15.84 6.08
N TYR A 124 -13.50 -14.89 5.39
CA TYR A 124 -14.80 -15.10 4.75
C TYR A 124 -14.63 -15.27 3.24
N LYS A 125 -14.95 -16.46 2.72
CA LYS A 125 -14.85 -16.79 1.29
C LYS A 125 -15.56 -15.77 0.40
N ASP A 126 -16.74 -15.31 0.83
CA ASP A 126 -17.60 -14.40 0.07
C ASP A 126 -17.15 -12.92 0.11
N HIS A 127 -16.19 -12.59 0.97
CA HIS A 127 -15.60 -11.24 1.01
C HIS A 127 -14.49 -11.07 -0.03
N MET A 128 -14.06 -12.15 -0.67
CA MET A 128 -13.01 -12.14 -1.68
C MET A 128 -13.59 -12.27 -3.08
N PRO A 129 -13.03 -11.52 -4.07
CA PRO A 129 -13.50 -11.60 -5.44
C PRO A 129 -13.27 -13.01 -5.99
N LYS A 130 -14.15 -13.48 -6.87
CA LYS A 130 -14.05 -14.82 -7.47
C LYS A 130 -12.69 -15.09 -8.11
N ASP A 131 -12.09 -14.07 -8.71
CA ASP A 131 -10.77 -14.17 -9.35
C ASP A 131 -9.63 -14.43 -8.35
N PHE A 132 -9.77 -14.01 -7.09
CA PHE A 132 -8.81 -14.37 -6.04
C PHE A 132 -8.77 -15.88 -5.82
N TRP A 133 -9.94 -16.52 -5.84
CA TRP A 133 -10.10 -17.96 -5.67
C TRP A 133 -9.88 -18.76 -6.96
N ARG A 134 -9.42 -18.12 -8.04
CA ARG A 134 -9.25 -18.78 -9.33
C ARG A 134 -8.20 -19.88 -9.22
N GLY A 135 -8.67 -21.11 -9.49
CA GLY A 135 -7.91 -22.35 -9.46
C GLY A 135 -8.06 -23.13 -8.13
N TYR A 136 -8.54 -22.51 -7.05
CA TYR A 136 -8.57 -23.17 -5.74
C TYR A 136 -9.68 -24.22 -5.73
N THR A 137 -9.38 -25.43 -5.22
CA THR A 137 -10.42 -26.41 -4.87
C THR A 137 -11.24 -25.91 -3.68
N PRO A 138 -12.48 -26.41 -3.47
CA PRO A 138 -13.24 -26.08 -2.27
C PRO A 138 -12.45 -26.32 -0.97
N GLU A 139 -11.73 -27.43 -0.88
CA GLU A 139 -10.92 -27.83 0.29
C GLU A 139 -9.76 -26.86 0.52
N GLU A 140 -9.05 -26.45 -0.55
CA GLU A 140 -7.97 -25.46 -0.45
C GLU A 140 -8.50 -24.10 0.02
N LYS A 141 -9.72 -23.72 -0.36
CA LYS A 141 -10.35 -22.48 0.16
C LYS A 141 -10.64 -22.59 1.64
N ASP A 142 -11.15 -23.73 2.09
CA ASP A 142 -11.42 -23.99 3.51
C ASP A 142 -10.14 -24.00 4.34
N GLU A 143 -9.10 -24.69 3.87
CA GLU A 143 -7.79 -24.71 4.52
C GLU A 143 -7.19 -23.32 4.60
N TYR A 144 -7.25 -22.55 3.51
CA TYR A 144 -6.78 -21.18 3.49
C TYR A 144 -7.53 -20.31 4.52
N CYS A 145 -8.87 -20.32 4.52
CA CYS A 145 -9.66 -19.55 5.47
C CYS A 145 -9.37 -19.95 6.92
N LYS A 146 -9.21 -21.25 7.18
CA LYS A 146 -8.83 -21.78 8.50
C LYS A 146 -7.46 -21.28 8.94
N LEU A 147 -6.47 -21.31 8.05
CA LEU A 147 -5.13 -20.79 8.33
C LEU A 147 -5.15 -19.29 8.66
N ILE A 148 -5.94 -18.50 7.92
CA ILE A 148 -6.12 -17.08 8.22
C ILE A 148 -6.80 -16.90 9.58
N SER A 149 -7.85 -17.69 9.89
CA SER A 149 -8.53 -17.67 11.19
C SER A 149 -7.55 -17.92 12.33
N THR A 150 -6.80 -19.02 12.26
CA THR A 150 -5.76 -19.37 13.25
C THR A 150 -4.74 -18.25 13.42
N TRP A 151 -4.28 -17.62 12.32
CA TRP A 151 -3.35 -16.48 12.45
C TRP A 151 -3.96 -15.32 13.24
N TYR A 152 -5.17 -14.90 12.89
CA TYR A 152 -5.80 -13.73 13.51
C TYR A 152 -6.37 -14.00 14.91
N GLU A 153 -6.70 -15.24 15.23
CA GLU A 153 -7.22 -15.63 16.54
C GLU A 153 -6.09 -15.91 17.55
N ASP A 154 -5.02 -16.60 17.13
CA ASP A 154 -4.01 -17.10 18.06
C ASP A 154 -2.73 -16.25 18.09
N TYR A 155 -2.38 -15.58 16.99
CA TYR A 155 -1.07 -14.94 16.81
C TYR A 155 -1.12 -13.43 16.55
N HIS A 156 -2.28 -12.89 16.17
CA HIS A 156 -2.39 -11.47 15.84
C HIS A 156 -2.64 -10.63 17.09
N TYR A 157 -1.64 -9.81 17.43
CA TYR A 157 -1.75 -8.79 18.46
C TYR A 157 -1.44 -7.41 17.88
N ASP A 158 -2.32 -6.44 18.11
CA ASP A 158 -2.16 -5.06 17.60
C ASP A 158 -0.79 -4.46 17.96
N HIS A 159 -0.30 -4.76 19.17
CA HIS A 159 1.01 -4.29 19.64
C HIS A 159 2.15 -4.82 18.77
N ASP A 160 2.14 -6.12 18.48
CA ASP A 160 3.14 -6.77 17.61
C ASP A 160 3.05 -6.22 16.18
N CYS A 161 1.84 -6.00 15.68
CA CYS A 161 1.63 -5.40 14.36
C CYS A 161 2.26 -4.00 14.28
N VAL A 162 2.06 -3.14 15.28
CA VAL A 162 2.70 -1.81 15.30
C VAL A 162 4.22 -1.94 15.44
N TYR A 163 4.71 -2.87 16.24
CA TYR A 163 6.14 -3.11 16.42
C TYR A 163 6.81 -3.54 15.10
N GLU A 164 6.30 -4.57 14.43
CA GLU A 164 6.83 -5.06 13.15
C GLU A 164 6.77 -3.96 12.09
N ASN A 165 5.63 -3.28 11.94
CA ASN A 165 5.49 -2.25 10.92
C ASN A 165 6.41 -1.04 11.18
N SER A 166 6.66 -0.69 12.45
CA SER A 166 7.66 0.34 12.79
C SER A 166 9.05 -0.05 12.31
N MET A 167 9.45 -1.33 12.49
CA MET A 167 10.73 -1.84 11.98
C MET A 167 10.79 -1.79 10.45
N LEU A 168 9.73 -2.20 9.75
CA LEU A 168 9.68 -2.17 8.28
C LEU A 168 9.84 -0.74 7.74
N ILE A 169 9.17 0.23 8.36
CA ILE A 169 9.21 1.65 7.97
C ILE A 169 10.61 2.22 8.22
N ASN A 170 11.18 1.98 9.39
CA ASN A 170 12.53 2.43 9.72
C ASN A 170 13.58 1.84 8.77
N TYR A 171 13.47 0.55 8.48
CA TYR A 171 14.38 -0.12 7.56
C TYR A 171 14.26 0.46 6.13
N ALA A 172 13.03 0.70 5.64
CA ALA A 172 12.81 1.32 4.34
C ALA A 172 13.50 2.70 4.26
N HIS A 173 13.32 3.54 5.27
CA HIS A 173 13.97 4.85 5.35
C HIS A 173 15.49 4.74 5.36
N ALA A 174 16.05 3.89 6.24
CA ALA A 174 17.49 3.70 6.34
C ALA A 174 18.08 3.18 5.02
N TYR A 175 17.40 2.26 4.35
CA TYR A 175 17.78 1.74 3.04
C TYR A 175 17.77 2.85 1.97
N MET A 176 16.68 3.59 1.82
CA MET A 176 16.59 4.69 0.84
C MET A 176 17.62 5.79 1.10
N LYS A 177 17.83 6.14 2.37
CA LYS A 177 18.88 7.09 2.77
C LYS A 177 20.28 6.59 2.39
N SER A 178 20.56 5.29 2.53
CA SER A 178 21.83 4.70 2.08
C SER A 178 22.05 4.79 0.57
N LYS A 179 20.97 4.99 -0.21
CA LYS A 179 21.00 5.22 -1.66
C LYS A 179 21.01 6.71 -2.03
N GLY A 180 21.08 7.62 -1.05
CA GLY A 180 21.00 9.06 -1.28
C GLY A 180 19.61 9.56 -1.69
N VAL A 181 18.56 8.76 -1.46
CA VAL A 181 17.18 9.09 -1.84
C VAL A 181 16.53 9.90 -0.72
N THR A 182 15.75 10.93 -1.11
CA THR A 182 14.87 11.63 -0.17
C THR A 182 13.53 10.93 -0.13
N ASP A 183 13.09 10.53 1.06
CA ASP A 183 11.85 9.78 1.23
C ASP A 183 10.91 10.40 2.28
N PHE A 184 9.61 10.24 2.04
CA PHE A 184 8.53 10.67 2.93
C PHE A 184 7.56 9.51 3.16
N HIS A 185 7.07 9.37 4.40
CA HIS A 185 6.20 8.28 4.79
C HIS A 185 4.84 8.78 5.27
N LEU A 186 3.77 8.36 4.59
CA LEU A 186 2.40 8.61 4.99
C LEU A 186 1.88 7.40 5.77
N ILE A 187 1.40 7.66 6.99
CA ILE A 187 0.92 6.63 7.91
C ILE A 187 -0.53 6.95 8.29
N ASN A 188 -1.44 6.01 8.04
CA ASN A 188 -2.82 6.20 8.47
C ASN A 188 -2.87 6.19 10.01
N LYS A 189 -3.47 7.23 10.59
CA LYS A 189 -3.63 7.38 12.04
C LYS A 189 -4.27 6.16 12.67
N HIS A 190 -5.24 5.55 11.99
CA HIS A 190 -5.93 4.37 12.50
C HIS A 190 -4.96 3.21 12.79
N SER A 191 -3.98 2.99 11.89
CA SER A 191 -2.99 1.91 12.00
C SER A 191 -2.10 1.99 13.25
N ILE A 192 -1.98 3.16 13.88
CA ILE A 192 -1.13 3.38 15.06
C ILE A 192 -1.89 3.94 16.26
N ASN A 193 -3.21 4.14 16.19
CA ASN A 193 -3.92 5.00 17.16
C ASN A 193 -3.77 4.51 18.61
N LYS A 194 -3.94 3.21 18.84
CA LYS A 194 -3.87 2.59 20.18
C LYS A 194 -2.43 2.46 20.71
N TYR A 195 -1.44 2.40 19.82
CA TYR A 195 -0.03 2.17 20.16
C TYR A 195 0.89 3.26 19.60
N LYS A 196 0.38 4.50 19.54
CA LYS A 196 1.12 5.65 18.98
C LYS A 196 2.44 5.87 19.70
N ASN A 197 2.47 5.65 21.01
CA ASN A 197 3.68 5.80 21.82
C ASN A 197 4.74 4.76 21.43
N VAL A 198 4.34 3.50 21.15
CA VAL A 198 5.26 2.45 20.68
C VAL A 198 5.87 2.85 19.35
N PHE A 199 5.04 3.26 18.38
CA PHE A 199 5.52 3.73 17.09
C PHE A 199 6.50 4.91 17.23
N ASN A 200 6.16 5.90 18.06
CA ASN A 200 7.01 7.08 18.29
C ASN A 200 8.35 6.71 18.95
N ASN A 201 8.36 5.77 19.90
CA ASN A 201 9.58 5.36 20.58
C ASN A 201 10.52 4.54 19.68
N MET A 202 9.97 3.85 18.67
CA MET A 202 10.76 3.07 17.72
C MET A 202 11.22 3.90 16.53
N LYS A 203 10.53 4.99 16.20
CA LYS A 203 10.82 5.84 15.05
C LYS A 203 12.25 6.37 15.13
N ILE A 204 13.02 6.18 14.06
CA ILE A 204 14.33 6.82 13.92
C ILE A 204 14.17 8.33 13.70
N ASP A 205 15.03 9.13 14.33
CA ASP A 205 14.89 10.59 14.39
C ASP A 205 14.82 11.26 13.02
N THR A 206 15.53 10.71 12.02
CA THR A 206 15.57 11.29 10.67
C THR A 206 14.38 10.90 9.79
N LEU A 207 13.47 10.05 10.28
CA LEU A 207 12.32 9.58 9.51
C LEU A 207 11.33 10.73 9.25
N GLN A 208 11.12 11.04 7.98
CA GLN A 208 10.16 12.05 7.53
C GLN A 208 8.76 11.46 7.40
N ALA A 209 8.12 11.20 8.54
CA ALA A 209 6.79 10.60 8.60
C ALA A 209 5.69 11.63 8.91
N LYS A 210 4.56 11.50 8.20
CA LYS A 210 3.31 12.20 8.49
C LYS A 210 2.20 11.19 8.78
N THR A 211 1.68 11.26 10.00
CA THR A 211 0.41 10.61 10.33
C THR A 211 -0.75 11.44 9.78
N PHE A 212 -1.68 10.80 9.07
CA PHE A 212 -2.88 11.44 8.50
C PHE A 212 -4.16 10.68 8.86
N HIS A 213 -5.28 11.39 8.94
CA HIS A 213 -6.59 10.84 9.21
C HIS A 213 -7.33 10.60 7.88
N HIS A 214 -7.60 9.34 7.55
CA HIS A 214 -8.20 8.97 6.27
C HIS A 214 -9.44 9.80 5.88
N MET A 215 -10.43 9.92 6.77
CA MET A 215 -11.67 10.67 6.47
C MET A 215 -11.50 12.19 6.36
N LYS A 216 -10.42 12.76 6.92
CA LYS A 216 -10.25 14.22 6.99
C LYS A 216 -9.26 14.73 5.98
N ASP A 217 -8.16 13.98 5.81
CA ASP A 217 -7.02 14.41 5.02
C ASP A 217 -6.97 13.74 3.64
N PHE A 218 -7.87 12.78 3.36
CA PHE A 218 -7.91 12.05 2.09
C PHE A 218 -9.34 11.91 1.54
N HIS A 219 -10.22 11.18 2.21
CA HIS A 219 -11.50 10.70 1.66
C HIS A 219 -12.60 11.77 1.72
N ILE A 220 -12.80 12.48 0.61
CA ILE A 220 -13.85 13.50 0.45
C ILE A 220 -14.91 13.14 -0.62
N ASP A 221 -14.70 12.08 -1.39
CA ASP A 221 -15.62 11.49 -2.35
C ASP A 221 -15.34 10.01 -2.58
N ASP A 222 -16.32 9.28 -3.10
CA ASP A 222 -16.23 7.85 -3.34
C ASP A 222 -15.82 7.54 -4.79
N GLY A 223 -15.04 6.48 -4.95
CA GLY A 223 -14.76 5.81 -6.22
C GLY A 223 -15.97 5.05 -6.76
N LEU A 224 -15.78 4.42 -7.91
CA LEU A 224 -16.82 3.69 -8.64
C LEU A 224 -16.91 2.21 -8.26
N ASP A 225 -15.96 1.69 -7.49
CA ASP A 225 -15.83 0.30 -7.06
C ASP A 225 -16.79 -0.06 -5.90
N LYS A 226 -18.05 0.31 -6.03
CA LYS A 226 -19.06 0.02 -5.00
C LYS A 226 -19.31 -1.49 -4.94
N GLN A 227 -18.99 -2.10 -3.79
CA GLN A 227 -19.32 -3.50 -3.52
C GLN A 227 -20.23 -3.63 -2.30
N ARG A 228 -20.98 -4.73 -2.23
CA ARG A 228 -21.99 -4.97 -1.19
C ARG A 228 -21.43 -4.96 0.25
N HIS A 229 -20.17 -5.37 0.42
CA HIS A 229 -19.55 -5.59 1.73
C HIS A 229 -18.31 -4.72 1.98
N THR A 230 -17.94 -3.83 1.05
CA THR A 230 -16.76 -2.98 1.20
C THR A 230 -17.11 -1.53 0.91
N ARG A 231 -16.51 -0.61 1.67
CA ARG A 231 -16.55 0.81 1.31
C ARG A 231 -15.77 1.00 0.00
N PRO A 232 -16.26 1.87 -0.90
CA PRO A 232 -15.53 2.20 -2.11
C PRO A 232 -14.19 2.85 -1.77
N HIS A 233 -13.23 2.75 -2.69
CA HIS A 233 -11.98 3.48 -2.57
C HIS A 233 -12.20 5.01 -2.71
N PRO A 234 -11.21 5.86 -2.36
CA PRO A 234 -11.35 7.30 -2.52
C PRO A 234 -11.45 7.72 -3.99
N GLY A 235 -12.43 8.57 -4.28
CA GLY A 235 -12.70 9.12 -5.62
C GLY A 235 -11.70 10.19 -6.06
N VAL A 236 -11.95 10.76 -7.23
CA VAL A 236 -11.04 11.69 -7.90
C VAL A 236 -10.76 12.94 -7.06
N LYS A 237 -11.78 13.50 -6.39
CA LYS A 237 -11.58 14.71 -5.56
C LYS A 237 -10.69 14.39 -4.37
N SER A 238 -10.81 13.20 -3.79
CA SER A 238 -9.95 12.68 -2.72
C SER A 238 -8.50 12.58 -3.16
N GLN A 239 -8.25 12.08 -4.37
CA GLN A 239 -6.89 11.99 -4.95
C GLN A 239 -6.25 13.38 -5.08
N VAL A 240 -6.99 14.35 -5.63
CA VAL A 240 -6.54 15.76 -5.74
C VAL A 240 -6.30 16.37 -4.35
N HIS A 241 -7.19 16.09 -3.39
CA HIS A 241 -7.10 16.61 -2.04
C HIS A 241 -5.85 16.09 -1.31
N LEU A 242 -5.58 14.79 -1.39
CA LEU A 242 -4.39 14.20 -0.80
C LEU A 242 -3.11 14.77 -1.44
N ALA A 243 -3.05 14.92 -2.76
CA ALA A 243 -1.89 15.50 -3.44
C ALA A 243 -1.57 16.92 -2.93
N LYS A 244 -2.59 17.77 -2.76
CA LYS A 244 -2.44 19.12 -2.18
C LYS A 244 -1.94 19.07 -0.74
N ASN A 245 -2.45 18.14 0.06
CA ASN A 245 -2.02 17.94 1.44
C ASN A 245 -0.55 17.50 1.52
N ILE A 246 -0.14 16.55 0.68
CA ILE A 246 1.25 16.09 0.58
C ILE A 246 2.19 17.26 0.22
N MET A 247 1.85 18.05 -0.80
CA MET A 247 2.61 19.27 -1.13
C MET A 247 2.76 20.19 0.07
N LYS A 248 1.67 20.43 0.81
CA LYS A 248 1.69 21.28 2.02
C LYS A 248 2.54 20.70 3.14
N TRP A 249 2.58 19.38 3.29
CA TRP A 249 3.26 18.74 4.41
C TRP A 249 4.77 18.63 4.21
N PHE A 250 5.25 18.50 2.97
CA PHE A 250 6.65 18.12 2.73
C PHE A 250 7.41 19.02 1.76
N PHE A 251 6.73 19.83 0.94
CA PHE A 251 7.36 20.55 -0.18
C PHE A 251 7.08 22.05 -0.19
N LYS A 252 6.53 22.59 0.91
CA LYS A 252 6.39 24.03 1.13
C LYS A 252 7.55 24.58 1.92
#